data_AF-A0A2I0T382-F1
#
_entry.id   AF-A0A2I0T382-F1
#
_cell.length_a   1.000
_cell.length_b   1.000
_cell.length_c   1.000
_cell.angle_alpha   90.00
_cell.angle_beta   90.00
_cell.angle_gamma   90.00
#
_symmetry.space_group_name_H-M   'P 1'
#
loop_
_entity.id
_entity.type
_entity.pdbx_description
1 polymer ?
#
loop_
_entity_poly.entity_id
_entity_poly.type
_entity_poly.pdbx_seq_one_letter_code
_entity_poly.pdbx_strand_id
1 'polypeptide(L)'
;MQRNMKELKAQYETALAESERKMKLTHSLREELEKFDADYSEFETWLQQAEQELDNLEAGASDFSGIMVKLKRQKSFSEDVISHKGDLRYITISGQRVLDAARSCSKRDGVKVDKEGIDTSATYAEVQNKLDVASNRFKSLYTKCSILGNNLKDLVDKYQHYEDASSGLLAGLQASEVAVNKQLAEPIAADPKNLQRQLEETKVKSFKKQKYFCPKSN
;
A
#
# COMPACT_ATOMS: atom_id res chain seq x y z
N MET A 1 50.71 43.33 -37.33
CA MET A 1 49.26 43.43 -37.62
C MET A 1 48.63 42.12 -38.09
N GLN A 2 49.12 41.45 -39.15
CA GLN A 2 48.50 40.19 -39.65
C GLN A 2 48.48 39.05 -38.62
N ARG A 3 49.50 38.91 -37.78
CA ARG A 3 49.57 37.88 -36.73
C ARG A 3 48.45 38.05 -35.69
N ASN A 4 48.27 39.27 -35.18
CA ASN A 4 47.24 39.60 -34.19
C ASN A 4 45.82 39.35 -34.74
N MET A 5 45.60 39.59 -36.03
CA MET A 5 44.30 39.34 -36.67
C MET A 5 44.00 37.84 -36.80
N LYS A 6 45.02 37.00 -37.05
CA LYS A 6 44.88 35.54 -37.06
C LYS A 6 44.62 34.99 -35.66
N GLU A 7 45.32 35.48 -34.65
CA GLU A 7 45.10 35.09 -33.24
C GLU A 7 43.70 35.48 -32.77
N LEU A 8 43.24 36.70 -33.07
CA LEU A 8 41.89 37.15 -32.71
C LEU A 8 40.80 36.31 -33.38
N LYS A 9 40.97 35.99 -34.67
CA LYS A 9 40.04 35.12 -35.40
C LYS A 9 39.96 33.73 -34.77
N ALA A 10 41.10 33.14 -34.43
CA ALA A 10 41.14 31.83 -33.77
C ALA A 10 40.45 31.85 -32.41
N GLN A 11 40.69 32.88 -31.58
CA GLN A 11 40.01 33.04 -30.29
C GLN A 11 38.49 33.17 -30.45
N TYR A 12 38.03 33.96 -31.42
CA TYR A 12 36.61 34.12 -31.71
C TYR A 12 35.97 32.79 -32.15
N GLU A 13 36.61 32.06 -33.07
CA GLU A 13 36.11 30.77 -33.55
C GLU A 13 36.04 29.72 -32.41
N THR A 14 37.04 29.71 -31.51
CA THR A 14 37.02 28.86 -30.30
C THR A 14 35.89 29.25 -29.36
N ALA A 15 35.74 30.52 -29.02
CA ALA A 15 34.69 30.99 -28.13
C ALA A 15 33.28 30.75 -28.70
N LEU A 16 33.10 30.92 -30.01
CA LEU A 16 31.84 30.62 -30.70
C LEU A 16 31.51 29.13 -30.62
N ALA A 17 32.46 28.25 -30.92
CA ALA A 17 32.26 26.80 -30.83
C ALA A 17 31.94 26.34 -29.41
N GLU A 18 32.60 26.91 -28.40
CA GLU A 18 32.30 26.64 -26.98
C GLU A 18 30.90 27.10 -26.60
N SER A 19 30.48 28.28 -27.04
CA SER A 19 29.13 28.83 -26.80
C SER A 19 28.05 27.96 -27.43
N GLU A 20 28.22 27.56 -28.70
CA GLU A 20 27.28 26.66 -29.39
C GLU A 20 27.20 25.29 -28.70
N ARG A 21 28.33 24.76 -28.22
CA ARG A 21 28.36 23.50 -27.45
C ARG A 21 27.61 23.65 -26.12
N LYS A 22 27.88 24.70 -25.35
CA LYS A 22 27.20 25.01 -24.08
C LYS A 22 25.69 25.16 -24.31
N MET A 23 25.27 25.84 -25.38
CA MET A 23 23.86 26.01 -25.74
C MET A 23 23.17 24.66 -26.01
N LYS A 24 23.77 23.78 -26.82
CA LYS A 24 23.21 22.45 -27.11
C LYS A 24 23.07 21.58 -25.86
N LEU A 25 24.10 21.57 -25.01
CA LEU A 25 24.08 20.80 -23.76
C LEU A 25 23.02 21.31 -22.78
N THR A 26 22.94 22.63 -22.60
CA THR A 26 21.95 23.27 -21.72
C THR A 26 20.52 23.03 -22.23
N HIS A 27 20.32 23.10 -23.54
CA HIS A 27 19.02 22.85 -24.15
C HIS A 27 18.56 21.40 -23.93
N SER A 28 19.44 20.42 -24.19
CA SER A 28 19.13 19.01 -23.93
C SER A 28 18.85 18.72 -22.45
N LEU A 29 19.61 19.33 -21.53
CA LEU A 29 19.33 19.20 -20.10
C LEU A 29 17.96 19.76 -19.73
N ARG A 30 17.59 20.91 -20.29
CA ARG A 30 16.26 21.51 -20.07
C ARG A 30 15.14 20.61 -20.56
N GLU A 31 15.26 20.06 -21.76
CA GLU A 31 14.22 19.17 -22.32
C GLU A 31 14.02 17.91 -21.47
N GLU A 32 15.10 17.29 -21.00
CA GLU A 32 14.98 16.12 -20.12
C GLU A 32 14.40 16.50 -18.74
N LEU A 33 14.74 17.68 -18.22
CA LEU A 33 14.15 18.20 -16.97
C LEU A 33 12.65 18.44 -17.09
N GLU A 34 12.20 19.06 -18.18
CA GLU A 34 10.78 19.34 -18.42
C GLU A 34 9.96 18.04 -18.50
N LYS A 35 10.50 17.01 -19.19
CA LYS A 35 9.87 15.68 -19.23
C LYS A 35 9.82 15.03 -17.85
N PHE A 36 10.95 15.01 -17.14
CA PHE A 36 11.02 14.43 -15.81
C PHE A 36 10.05 15.12 -14.84
N ASP A 37 9.96 16.45 -14.86
CA ASP A 37 9.09 17.18 -13.96
C ASP A 37 7.60 16.91 -14.24
N ALA A 38 7.22 16.77 -15.51
CA ALA A 38 5.88 16.36 -15.89
C ALA A 38 5.55 14.93 -15.42
N ASP A 39 6.43 13.96 -15.75
CA ASP A 39 6.25 12.56 -15.36
C ASP A 39 6.21 12.39 -13.82
N TYR A 40 7.09 13.11 -13.11
CA TYR A 40 7.16 13.09 -11.67
C TYR A 40 5.92 13.70 -11.03
N SER A 41 5.42 14.83 -11.54
CA SER A 41 4.26 15.52 -10.99
C SER A 41 2.97 14.69 -11.12
N GLU A 42 2.81 13.97 -12.23
CA GLU A 42 1.70 13.02 -12.43
C GLU A 42 1.77 11.89 -11.40
N PHE A 43 2.94 11.24 -11.26
CA PHE A 43 3.13 10.18 -10.28
C PHE A 43 2.96 10.65 -8.83
N GLU A 44 3.48 11.83 -8.49
CA GLU A 44 3.36 12.43 -7.17
C GLU A 44 1.91 12.73 -6.80
N THR A 45 1.13 13.24 -7.76
CA THR A 45 -0.30 13.50 -7.57
C THR A 45 -1.06 12.21 -7.27
N TRP A 46 -0.82 11.15 -8.06
CA TRP A 46 -1.40 9.84 -7.80
C TRP A 46 -0.96 9.29 -6.43
N LEU A 47 0.33 9.39 -6.09
CA LEU A 47 0.87 8.85 -4.85
C LEU A 47 0.22 9.50 -3.62
N GLN A 48 0.00 10.82 -3.64
CA GLN A 48 -0.72 11.52 -2.58
C GLN A 48 -2.17 11.04 -2.44
N GLN A 49 -2.87 10.84 -3.56
CA GLN A 49 -4.24 10.33 -3.57
C GLN A 49 -4.30 8.90 -3.02
N ALA A 50 -3.36 8.05 -3.41
CA ALA A 50 -3.28 6.68 -2.95
C ALA A 50 -2.95 6.60 -1.45
N GLU A 51 -2.05 7.45 -0.94
CA GLU A 51 -1.78 7.57 0.50
C GLU A 51 -3.05 8.00 1.28
N GLN A 52 -3.80 8.98 0.75
CA GLN A 52 -5.06 9.39 1.37
C GLN A 52 -6.14 8.29 1.32
N GLU A 53 -6.20 7.51 0.24
CA GLU A 53 -7.10 6.36 0.14
C GLU A 53 -6.72 5.28 1.16
N LEU A 54 -5.43 5.02 1.35
CA LEU A 54 -4.96 4.10 2.38
C LEU A 54 -5.42 4.56 3.78
N ASP A 55 -5.24 5.83 4.13
CA ASP A 55 -5.69 6.38 5.43
C ASP A 55 -7.21 6.19 5.61
N ASN A 56 -7.99 6.42 4.55
CA ASN A 56 -9.44 6.21 4.57
C ASN A 56 -9.83 4.74 4.74
N LEU A 57 -9.06 3.82 4.17
CA LEU A 57 -9.27 2.38 4.33
C LEU A 57 -8.88 1.90 5.73
N GLU A 58 -7.79 2.43 6.29
CA GLU A 58 -7.31 2.14 7.65
C GLU A 58 -8.25 2.66 8.74
N ALA A 59 -9.04 3.71 8.45
CA ALA A 59 -10.09 4.15 9.36
C ALA A 59 -11.04 3.00 9.72
N GLY A 60 -11.46 2.92 10.99
CA GLY A 60 -12.32 1.84 11.48
C GLY A 60 -13.68 1.77 10.76
N ALA A 61 -14.32 0.60 10.82
CA ALA A 61 -15.71 0.41 10.39
C ALA A 61 -16.64 0.41 11.61
N SER A 62 -17.88 0.88 11.43
CA SER A 62 -18.92 0.88 12.48
C SER A 62 -19.53 -0.50 12.72
N ASP A 63 -19.53 -1.37 11.71
CA ASP A 63 -20.13 -2.69 11.74
C ASP A 63 -19.43 -3.65 10.77
N PHE A 64 -19.85 -4.92 10.79
CA PHE A 64 -19.29 -5.97 9.96
C PHE A 64 -19.52 -5.74 8.45
N SER A 65 -20.64 -5.12 8.06
CA SER A 65 -20.91 -4.78 6.66
C SER A 65 -19.88 -3.76 6.15
N GLY A 66 -19.55 -2.77 6.97
CA GLY A 66 -18.50 -1.79 6.70
C GLY A 66 -17.12 -2.43 6.55
N ILE A 67 -16.80 -3.45 7.35
CA ILE A 67 -15.54 -4.22 7.21
C ILE A 67 -15.51 -4.94 5.86
N MET A 68 -16.61 -5.58 5.46
CA MET A 68 -16.71 -6.27 4.16
C MET A 68 -16.57 -5.31 2.97
N VAL A 69 -17.18 -4.13 3.05
CA VAL A 69 -17.04 -3.06 2.04
C VAL A 69 -15.59 -2.61 1.94
N LYS A 70 -14.93 -2.36 3.07
CA LYS A 70 -13.50 -1.98 3.12
C LYS A 70 -12.61 -3.07 2.55
N LEU A 71 -12.83 -4.35 2.88
CA LEU A 71 -12.08 -5.46 2.31
C LEU A 71 -12.24 -5.53 0.78
N LYS A 72 -13.44 -5.31 0.25
CA LYS A 72 -13.67 -5.28 -1.20
C LYS A 72 -12.93 -4.11 -1.85
N ARG A 73 -13.01 -2.91 -1.26
CA ARG A 73 -12.31 -1.73 -1.79
C ARG A 73 -10.80 -1.87 -1.70
N GLN A 74 -10.28 -2.44 -0.60
CA GLN A 74 -8.85 -2.70 -0.42
C GLN A 74 -8.30 -3.62 -1.52
N LYS A 75 -9.05 -4.64 -1.97
CA LYS A 75 -8.62 -5.49 -3.10
C LYS A 75 -8.43 -4.70 -4.38
N SER A 76 -9.41 -3.89 -4.79
CA SER A 76 -9.28 -3.03 -5.98
C SER A 76 -8.16 -2.00 -5.81
N PHE A 77 -7.99 -1.45 -4.61
CA PHE A 77 -6.91 -0.51 -4.31
C PHE A 77 -5.53 -1.18 -4.41
N SER A 78 -5.40 -2.42 -3.93
CA SER A 78 -4.16 -3.19 -4.07
C SER A 78 -3.80 -3.46 -5.53
N GLU A 79 -4.77 -3.71 -6.39
CA GLU A 79 -4.55 -3.87 -7.84
C GLU A 79 -4.06 -2.57 -8.48
N ASP A 80 -4.65 -1.43 -8.08
CA ASP A 80 -4.22 -0.10 -8.53
C ASP A 80 -2.79 0.24 -8.07
N VAL A 81 -2.45 -0.03 -6.80
CA VAL A 81 -1.07 0.17 -6.31
C VAL A 81 -0.06 -0.70 -7.06
N ILE A 82 -0.45 -1.91 -7.46
CA ILE A 82 0.43 -2.82 -8.23
C ILE A 82 0.66 -2.30 -9.65
N SER A 83 -0.36 -1.75 -10.33
CA SER A 83 -0.23 -1.26 -11.70
C SER A 83 0.76 -0.09 -11.81
N HIS A 84 0.77 0.81 -10.80
CA HIS A 84 1.64 1.98 -10.76
C HIS A 84 3.12 1.68 -10.43
N LYS A 85 3.48 0.41 -10.22
CA LYS A 85 4.89 -0.01 -10.20
C LYS A 85 5.59 0.29 -11.53
N GLY A 86 4.85 0.26 -12.64
CA GLY A 86 5.34 0.64 -13.96
C GLY A 86 5.73 2.12 -14.01
N ASP A 87 4.90 2.97 -13.44
CA ASP A 87 5.08 4.43 -13.45
C ASP A 87 6.28 4.85 -12.62
N LEU A 88 6.48 4.23 -11.43
CA LEU A 88 7.69 4.44 -10.64
C LEU A 88 8.96 4.12 -11.45
N ARG A 89 8.93 3.04 -12.25
CA ARG A 89 10.06 2.70 -13.12
C ARG A 89 10.22 3.72 -14.24
N TYR A 90 9.13 4.23 -14.81
CA TYR A 90 9.16 5.24 -15.85
C TYR A 90 9.79 6.55 -15.36
N ILE A 91 9.34 7.09 -14.22
CA ILE A 91 9.91 8.31 -13.63
C ILE A 91 11.39 8.11 -13.26
N THR A 92 11.78 6.91 -12.82
CA THR A 92 13.19 6.59 -12.53
C THR A 92 14.05 6.64 -13.79
N ILE A 93 13.55 6.12 -14.92
CA ILE A 93 14.24 6.19 -16.21
C ILE A 93 14.32 7.65 -16.68
N SER A 94 13.23 8.41 -16.56
CA SER A 94 13.17 9.84 -16.92
C SER A 94 14.18 10.65 -16.11
N GLY A 95 14.22 10.47 -14.80
CA GLY A 95 15.20 11.14 -13.93
C GLY A 95 16.64 10.73 -14.24
N GLN A 96 16.90 9.46 -14.55
CA GLN A 96 18.23 9.01 -14.95
C GLN A 96 18.73 9.73 -16.23
N ARG A 97 17.86 10.01 -17.20
CA ARG A 97 18.23 10.79 -18.40
C ARG A 97 18.64 12.21 -18.04
N VAL A 98 17.97 12.84 -17.08
CA VAL A 98 18.37 14.15 -16.54
C VAL A 98 19.76 14.07 -15.92
N LEU A 99 20.04 13.05 -15.10
CA LEU A 99 21.34 12.87 -14.47
C LEU A 99 22.45 12.68 -15.52
N ASP A 100 22.17 11.97 -16.61
CA ASP A 100 23.10 11.77 -17.73
C ASP A 100 23.33 13.07 -18.53
N ALA A 101 22.29 13.86 -18.77
CA ALA A 101 22.39 15.17 -19.41
C ALA A 101 23.18 16.18 -18.54
N ALA A 102 22.92 16.20 -17.23
CA ALA A 102 23.63 17.03 -16.25
C ALA A 102 25.13 16.67 -16.20
N ARG A 103 25.45 15.38 -16.14
CA ARG A 103 26.84 14.90 -16.23
C ARG A 103 27.54 15.38 -17.50
N SER A 104 26.83 15.38 -18.63
CA SER A 104 27.37 15.82 -19.92
C SER A 104 27.66 17.33 -19.96
N CYS A 105 26.86 18.14 -19.27
CA CYS A 105 27.11 19.58 -19.08
C CYS A 105 28.33 19.86 -18.19
N SER A 106 28.58 19.00 -17.19
CA SER A 106 29.69 19.13 -16.23
C SER A 106 31.05 18.63 -16.75
N LYS A 107 31.11 17.86 -17.85
CA LYS A 107 32.37 17.33 -18.39
C LYS A 107 33.25 18.46 -18.95
N ARG A 108 34.43 18.63 -18.33
CA ARG A 108 35.56 19.43 -18.83
C ARG A 108 36.28 18.66 -19.93
N ASP A 109 36.15 19.10 -21.18
CA ASP A 109 37.06 18.66 -22.24
C ASP A 109 38.41 19.37 -22.05
N GLY A 110 39.29 18.78 -21.24
CA GLY A 110 40.77 18.90 -21.30
C GLY A 110 41.47 20.28 -21.30
N VAL A 111 40.77 21.41 -21.43
CA VAL A 111 41.37 22.73 -21.60
C VAL A 111 41.30 23.46 -20.27
N LYS A 112 42.48 23.71 -19.70
CA LYS A 112 42.69 24.51 -18.49
C LYS A 112 42.63 25.99 -18.84
N VAL A 113 41.47 26.49 -19.26
CA VAL A 113 41.18 27.93 -19.30
C VAL A 113 39.76 28.11 -18.78
N ASP A 114 39.70 28.82 -17.66
CA ASP A 114 38.52 29.39 -16.99
C ASP A 114 37.42 28.47 -16.39
N LYS A 115 36.97 28.91 -15.21
CA LYS A 115 35.95 28.30 -14.36
C LYS A 115 34.55 28.51 -14.94
N GLU A 116 34.24 27.93 -16.09
CA GLU A 116 32.91 28.08 -16.73
C GLU A 116 32.29 26.74 -17.20
N GLY A 117 32.42 25.69 -16.39
CA GLY A 117 31.49 24.57 -16.48
C GLY A 117 30.12 25.00 -15.94
N ILE A 118 29.04 24.53 -16.56
CA ILE A 118 27.69 24.72 -15.99
C ILE A 118 27.64 23.87 -14.72
N ASP A 119 27.46 24.51 -13.56
CA ASP A 119 27.26 23.79 -12.32
C ASP A 119 25.88 23.14 -12.31
N THR A 120 25.83 21.84 -12.61
CA THR A 120 24.61 21.04 -12.58
C THR A 120 24.48 20.21 -11.31
N SER A 121 25.30 20.46 -10.29
CA SER A 121 25.31 19.66 -9.05
C SER A 121 24.00 19.79 -8.27
N ALA A 122 23.42 20.99 -8.23
CA ALA A 122 22.12 21.25 -7.59
C ALA A 122 20.99 20.44 -8.28
N THR A 123 20.93 20.49 -9.61
CA THR A 123 19.96 19.72 -10.41
C THR A 123 20.10 18.22 -10.15
N TYR A 124 21.33 17.71 -10.12
CA TYR A 124 21.60 16.31 -9.83
C TYR A 124 21.04 15.90 -8.45
N ALA A 125 21.37 16.69 -7.42
CA ALA A 125 20.93 16.42 -6.06
C ALA A 125 19.40 16.46 -5.91
N GLU A 126 18.75 17.43 -6.56
CA GLU A 126 17.30 17.57 -6.53
C GLU A 126 16.58 16.38 -7.18
N VAL A 127 16.98 15.99 -8.39
CA VAL A 127 16.37 14.86 -9.11
C VAL A 127 16.59 13.55 -8.33
N GLN A 128 17.81 13.33 -7.83
CA GLN A 128 18.10 12.13 -7.03
C GLN A 128 17.23 12.09 -5.76
N ASN A 129 17.12 13.20 -5.04
CA ASN A 129 16.28 13.28 -3.83
C ASN A 129 14.80 13.04 -4.15
N LYS A 130 14.26 13.65 -5.22
CA LYS A 130 12.88 13.42 -5.68
C LYS A 130 12.61 11.93 -5.95
N LEU A 131 13.51 11.25 -6.66
CA LEU A 131 13.41 9.82 -6.96
C LEU A 131 13.47 8.95 -5.70
N ASP A 132 14.39 9.26 -4.78
CA ASP A 132 14.56 8.52 -3.54
C ASP A 132 13.31 8.65 -2.65
N VAL A 133 12.78 9.86 -2.51
CA VAL A 133 11.54 10.13 -1.75
C VAL A 133 10.36 9.39 -2.36
N ALA A 134 10.12 9.51 -3.66
CA ALA A 134 9.01 8.84 -4.35
C ALA A 134 9.12 7.31 -4.23
N SER A 135 10.33 6.75 -4.41
CA SER A 135 10.59 5.32 -4.27
C SER A 135 10.31 4.81 -2.87
N ASN A 136 10.71 5.55 -1.84
CA ASN A 136 10.50 5.15 -0.45
C ASN A 136 9.03 5.24 -0.06
N ARG A 137 8.33 6.30 -0.46
CA ARG A 137 6.89 6.44 -0.24
C ARG A 137 6.08 5.35 -0.92
N PHE A 138 6.35 5.08 -2.20
CA PHE A 138 5.69 3.97 -2.92
C PHE A 138 5.92 2.61 -2.25
N LYS A 139 7.16 2.31 -1.82
CA LYS A 139 7.45 1.07 -1.07
C LYS A 139 6.65 1.00 0.23
N SER A 140 6.58 2.10 0.98
CA SER A 140 5.80 2.19 2.21
C SER A 140 4.31 1.94 1.95
N LEU A 141 3.74 2.64 0.95
CA LEU A 141 2.36 2.50 0.51
C LEU A 141 2.05 1.05 0.14
N TYR A 142 2.90 0.43 -0.69
CA TYR A 142 2.76 -0.96 -1.12
C TYR A 142 2.72 -1.93 0.06
N THR A 143 3.69 -1.81 0.99
CA THR A 143 3.76 -2.68 2.17
C THR A 143 2.55 -2.49 3.07
N LYS A 144 2.17 -1.25 3.38
CA LYS A 144 1.00 -0.96 4.23
C LYS A 144 -0.30 -1.46 3.60
N CYS A 145 -0.51 -1.24 2.31
CA CYS A 145 -1.66 -1.74 1.57
C CYS A 145 -1.78 -3.28 1.68
N SER A 146 -0.66 -4.00 1.52
CA SER A 146 -0.63 -5.46 1.66
C SER A 146 -0.96 -5.93 3.08
N ILE A 147 -0.39 -5.27 4.10
CA ILE A 147 -0.67 -5.58 5.51
C ILE A 147 -2.15 -5.34 5.82
N LEU A 148 -2.71 -4.21 5.39
CA LEU A 148 -4.11 -3.87 5.60
C LEU A 148 -5.05 -4.92 4.98
N GLY A 149 -4.76 -5.39 3.76
CA GLY A 149 -5.53 -6.43 3.11
C GLY A 149 -5.56 -7.75 3.88
N ASN A 150 -4.40 -8.17 4.39
CA ASN A 150 -4.31 -9.36 5.24
C ASN A 150 -5.10 -9.17 6.54
N ASN A 151 -4.94 -8.03 7.21
CA ASN A 151 -5.65 -7.73 8.46
C ASN A 151 -7.17 -7.71 8.27
N LEU A 152 -7.67 -7.09 7.20
CA LEU A 152 -9.10 -7.04 6.90
C LEU A 152 -9.65 -8.45 6.59
N LYS A 153 -8.90 -9.26 5.86
CA LYS A 153 -9.27 -10.65 5.59
C LYS A 153 -9.34 -11.48 6.87
N ASP A 154 -8.30 -11.43 7.69
CA ASP A 154 -8.25 -12.14 8.97
C ASP A 154 -9.38 -11.70 9.91
N LEU A 155 -9.72 -10.40 9.91
CA LEU A 155 -10.82 -9.87 10.69
C LEU A 155 -12.16 -10.43 10.21
N VAL A 156 -12.39 -10.47 8.90
CA VAL A 156 -13.60 -11.06 8.31
C VAL A 156 -13.74 -12.53 8.68
N ASP A 157 -12.66 -13.31 8.54
CA ASP A 157 -12.66 -14.73 8.86
C ASP A 157 -12.98 -14.96 10.35
N LYS A 158 -12.40 -14.16 11.26
CA LYS A 158 -12.70 -14.21 12.70
C LYS A 158 -14.15 -13.87 13.03
N TYR A 159 -14.71 -12.84 12.39
CA TYR A 159 -16.12 -12.47 12.58
C TYR A 159 -17.05 -13.58 12.10
N GLN A 160 -16.77 -14.20 10.96
CA GLN A 160 -17.58 -15.32 10.47
C GLN A 160 -17.55 -16.50 11.43
N HIS A 161 -16.37 -16.86 11.96
CA HIS A 161 -16.25 -17.91 12.97
C HIS A 161 -17.03 -17.59 14.26
N TYR A 162 -17.02 -16.33 14.69
CA TYR A 162 -17.81 -15.89 15.84
C TYR A 162 -19.32 -16.01 15.56
N GLU A 163 -19.78 -15.59 14.38
CA GLU A 163 -21.18 -15.67 13.98
C GLU A 163 -21.68 -17.12 13.92
N ASP A 164 -20.90 -18.02 13.34
CA ASP A 164 -21.22 -19.44 13.25
C ASP A 164 -21.30 -20.08 14.65
N ALA A 165 -20.33 -19.77 15.52
CA ALA A 165 -20.29 -20.30 16.88
C ALA A 165 -21.44 -19.75 17.75
N SER A 166 -21.72 -18.45 17.66
CA SER A 166 -22.80 -17.82 18.42
C SER A 166 -24.17 -18.30 17.96
N SER A 167 -24.40 -18.43 16.65
CA SER A 167 -25.63 -18.99 16.08
C SER A 167 -25.84 -20.45 16.51
N GLY A 168 -24.78 -21.27 16.46
CA GLY A 168 -24.83 -22.66 16.93
C GLY A 168 -25.13 -22.78 18.42
N LEU A 169 -24.52 -21.93 19.25
CA LEU A 169 -24.79 -21.88 20.68
C LEU A 169 -26.23 -21.45 20.98
N LEU A 170 -26.72 -20.41 20.32
CA LEU A 170 -28.08 -19.91 20.49
C LEU A 170 -29.12 -20.98 20.15
N ALA A 171 -28.95 -21.66 19.01
CA ALA A 171 -29.81 -22.78 18.62
C ALA A 171 -29.77 -23.92 19.65
N GLY A 172 -28.58 -24.24 20.19
CA GLY A 172 -28.41 -25.23 21.24
C GLY A 172 -29.12 -24.86 22.55
N LEU A 173 -29.04 -23.59 22.96
CA LEU A 173 -29.72 -23.07 24.14
C LEU A 173 -31.25 -23.11 23.97
N GLN A 174 -31.77 -22.68 22.82
CA GLN A 174 -33.20 -22.72 22.52
C GLN A 174 -33.73 -24.16 22.50
N ALA A 175 -33.01 -25.09 21.88
CA ALA A 175 -33.38 -26.50 21.88
C ALA A 175 -33.38 -27.08 23.32
N SER A 176 -32.41 -26.67 24.15
CA SER A 176 -32.36 -27.09 25.55
C SER A 176 -33.51 -26.49 26.36
N GLU A 177 -33.86 -25.23 26.15
CA GLU A 177 -34.97 -24.55 26.80
C GLU A 177 -36.30 -25.25 26.47
N VAL A 178 -36.57 -25.50 25.19
CA VAL A 178 -37.77 -26.23 24.75
C VAL A 178 -37.84 -27.62 25.38
N ALA A 179 -36.71 -28.35 25.41
CA ALA A 179 -36.66 -29.68 26.00
C ALA A 179 -36.92 -29.68 27.52
N VAL A 180 -36.47 -28.66 28.24
CA VAL A 180 -36.73 -28.48 29.68
C VAL A 180 -38.18 -28.08 29.93
N ASN A 181 -38.70 -27.10 29.18
CA ASN A 181 -40.08 -26.65 29.31
C ASN A 181 -41.08 -27.78 29.02
N LYS A 182 -40.81 -28.62 28.02
CA LYS A 182 -41.62 -29.81 27.74
C LYS A 182 -41.67 -30.77 28.93
N GLN A 183 -40.56 -30.96 29.64
CA GLN A 183 -40.52 -31.83 30.82
C GLN A 183 -41.23 -31.19 32.02
N LEU A 184 -41.05 -29.89 32.25
CA LEU A 184 -41.76 -29.18 33.33
C LEU A 184 -43.28 -29.20 33.13
N ALA A 185 -43.75 -29.20 31.88
CA ALA A 185 -45.16 -29.31 31.55
C ALA A 185 -45.70 -30.76 31.59
N GLU A 186 -44.82 -31.78 31.65
CA GLU A 186 -45.25 -33.18 31.70
C GLU A 186 -45.78 -33.52 33.10
N PRO A 187 -47.01 -34.05 33.23
CA PRO A 187 -47.54 -34.49 34.51
C PRO A 187 -46.68 -35.61 35.12
N ILE A 188 -46.48 -35.57 36.45
CA ILE A 188 -45.76 -36.62 37.17
C ILE A 188 -46.56 -37.92 37.07
N ALA A 189 -45.92 -38.98 36.58
CA ALA A 189 -46.58 -40.27 36.42
C ALA A 189 -46.98 -40.88 37.78
N ALA A 190 -48.11 -41.58 37.83
CA ALA A 190 -48.57 -42.28 39.04
C ALA A 190 -48.05 -43.72 39.12
N ASP A 191 -47.68 -44.34 37.99
CA ASP A 191 -47.14 -45.70 37.96
C ASP A 191 -45.60 -45.72 38.06
N PRO A 192 -45.01 -46.70 38.76
CA PRO A 192 -43.57 -46.75 39.01
C PRO A 192 -42.70 -46.81 37.74
N LYS A 193 -43.17 -47.45 36.67
CA LYS A 193 -42.38 -47.63 35.43
C LYS A 193 -42.20 -46.30 34.69
N ASN A 194 -43.27 -45.53 34.54
CA ASN A 194 -43.21 -44.22 33.89
C ASN A 194 -42.51 -43.17 34.75
N LEU A 195 -42.65 -43.22 36.07
CA LEU A 195 -41.87 -42.38 37.00
C LEU A 195 -40.36 -42.61 36.84
N GLN A 196 -39.95 -43.87 36.77
CA GLN A 196 -38.54 -44.23 36.59
C GLN A 196 -38.00 -43.76 35.24
N ARG A 197 -38.81 -43.81 34.17
CA ARG A 197 -38.47 -43.22 32.86
C ARG A 197 -38.27 -41.70 32.96
N GLN A 198 -39.20 -40.97 33.56
CA GLN A 198 -39.11 -39.51 33.73
C GLN A 198 -37.83 -39.12 34.50
N LEU A 199 -37.51 -39.83 35.59
CA LEU A 199 -36.30 -39.63 36.38
C LEU A 199 -35.00 -39.86 35.58
N GLU A 200 -34.92 -40.96 34.83
CA GLU A 200 -33.74 -41.25 34.01
C GLU A 200 -33.55 -40.25 32.86
N GLU A 201 -34.64 -39.83 32.21
CA GLU A 201 -34.59 -38.80 31.16
C GLU A 201 -34.14 -37.43 31.69
N THR A 202 -34.55 -37.05 32.90
CA THR A 202 -34.10 -35.81 33.56
C THR A 202 -32.63 -35.90 33.97
N LYS A 203 -32.18 -37.03 34.53
CA LYS A 203 -30.77 -37.26 34.90
C LYS A 203 -29.83 -37.22 33.69
N VAL A 204 -30.16 -37.92 32.59
CA VAL A 204 -29.30 -37.96 31.40
C VAL A 204 -29.05 -36.56 30.83
N LYS A 205 -30.05 -35.67 30.92
CA LYS A 205 -29.93 -34.29 30.44
C LYS A 205 -29.16 -33.38 31.40
N SER A 206 -29.22 -33.60 32.72
CA SER A 206 -28.37 -32.87 33.69
C SER A 206 -26.88 -33.18 33.50
N PHE A 207 -26.53 -34.43 33.17
CA PHE A 207 -25.15 -34.82 32.87
C PHE A 207 -24.63 -34.25 31.53
N LYS A 208 -25.49 -34.08 30.52
CA LYS A 208 -25.10 -33.43 29.26
C LYS A 208 -24.76 -31.96 29.47
N LYS A 209 -25.48 -31.22 30.31
CA LYS A 209 -25.16 -29.82 30.67
C LYS A 209 -23.74 -29.64 31.21
N GLN A 210 -23.23 -30.60 31.98
CA GLN A 210 -21.91 -30.52 32.61
C GLN A 210 -20.74 -30.77 31.63
N LYS A 211 -20.99 -31.43 30.49
CA LYS A 211 -19.99 -31.67 29.44
C LYS A 211 -19.81 -30.51 28.46
N TYR A 212 -20.84 -29.70 28.23
CA TYR A 212 -20.77 -28.57 27.27
C TYR A 212 -20.23 -27.26 27.89
N PHE A 213 -20.24 -27.12 29.23
CA PHE A 213 -19.78 -25.91 29.93
C PHE A 213 -18.39 -26.01 30.58
N CYS A 214 -17.70 -27.14 30.42
CA CYS A 214 -16.30 -27.26 30.82
C CYS A 214 -15.44 -27.20 29.55
N PRO A 215 -14.79 -26.06 29.23
CA PRO A 215 -13.79 -26.05 28.19
C PRO A 215 -12.66 -26.98 28.65
N LYS A 216 -12.30 -27.96 27.83
CA LYS A 216 -11.06 -28.71 28.06
C LYS A 216 -9.92 -27.70 27.95
N SER A 217 -9.37 -27.33 29.10
CA SER A 217 -8.06 -26.71 29.21
C SER A 217 -7.03 -27.68 28.64
N ASN A 218 -6.46 -27.33 27.50
CA ASN A 218 -5.16 -27.82 27.05
C ASN A 218 -4.13 -26.74 27.35
#